data_AF-A0A9N7YYB8-F1
#
_entry.id   AF-A0A9N7YYB8-F1
#
_cell.length_a   1.000
_cell.length_b   1.000
_cell.length_c   1.000
_cell.angle_alpha   90.00
_cell.angle_beta   90.00
_cell.angle_gamma   90.00
#
_symmetry.space_group_name_H-M   'P 1'
#
loop_
_entity.id
_entity.type
_entity.pdbx_description
1 polymer ?
#
loop_
_entity_poly.entity_id
_entity_poly.type
_entity_poly.pdbx_seq_one_letter_code
_entity_poly.pdbx_strand_id
1 'polypeptide(L)'
;LRTMWLVLVTYPLATLLLARAQNACIGHSTFRSPVNSDIEVVCGSQTLDLQILLCPIYFNGYNESLLSLNSVHSNHLCKGTADWSVDPPVVRFNFSITEEGISACSSTLTVTQEAGTGLFSDFSHVEYINIAGMVCSKDPGTGAITYHQEVMYSFSCRYPLLYLVNNTQMSVLNCLLTHDSYCIQ
;
A
#
# COMPACT_ATOMS: atom_id res chain seq x y z
N LEU A 1 -39.08 -13.11 35.18
CA LEU A 1 -39.04 -11.63 35.01
C LEU A 1 -37.65 -11.01 35.22
N ARG A 2 -36.85 -11.46 36.18
CA ARG A 2 -35.53 -10.87 36.53
C ARG A 2 -34.41 -11.14 35.50
N THR A 3 -34.49 -12.24 34.75
CA THR A 3 -33.53 -12.62 33.69
C THR A 3 -33.79 -11.94 32.34
N MET A 4 -35.04 -11.55 32.05
CA MET A 4 -35.38 -10.82 30.82
C MET A 4 -34.82 -9.40 30.81
N TRP A 5 -34.64 -8.78 31.99
CA TRP A 5 -34.13 -7.40 32.08
C TRP A 5 -32.62 -7.31 31.88
N LEU A 6 -31.87 -8.36 32.25
CA LEU A 6 -30.43 -8.47 31.99
C LEU A 6 -30.13 -8.59 30.49
N VAL A 7 -30.91 -9.41 29.75
CA VAL A 7 -30.75 -9.59 28.29
C VAL A 7 -31.03 -8.28 27.52
N LEU A 8 -32.02 -7.52 27.98
CA LEU A 8 -32.40 -6.22 27.41
C LEU A 8 -31.35 -5.12 27.60
N VAL A 9 -30.45 -5.25 28.58
CA VAL A 9 -29.37 -4.28 28.85
C VAL A 9 -28.04 -4.74 28.23
N THR A 10 -27.79 -6.05 28.13
CA THR A 10 -26.56 -6.56 27.48
C THR A 10 -26.57 -6.39 25.97
N TYR A 11 -27.72 -6.48 25.32
CA TYR A 11 -27.85 -6.30 23.88
C TYR A 11 -27.51 -4.88 23.40
N PRO A 12 -28.04 -3.79 23.99
CA PRO A 12 -27.66 -2.43 23.60
C PRO A 12 -26.21 -2.10 23.97
N LEU A 13 -25.64 -2.71 25.02
CA LEU A 13 -24.25 -2.52 25.39
C LEU A 13 -23.29 -3.21 24.40
N ALA A 14 -23.66 -4.40 23.91
CA ALA A 14 -22.92 -5.10 22.86
C ALA A 14 -22.97 -4.34 21.53
N THR A 15 -24.13 -3.79 21.15
CA THR A 15 -24.24 -2.95 19.94
C THR A 15 -23.50 -1.62 20.09
N LEU A 16 -23.44 -1.01 21.29
CA LEU A 16 -22.61 0.18 21.53
C LEU A 16 -21.12 -0.12 21.43
N LEU A 17 -20.66 -1.29 21.90
CA LEU A 17 -19.27 -1.73 21.76
C LEU A 17 -18.90 -2.01 20.30
N LEU A 18 -19.83 -2.59 19.51
CA LEU A 18 -19.68 -2.74 18.06
C LEU A 18 -19.66 -1.39 17.33
N ALA A 19 -20.44 -0.41 17.77
CA ALA A 19 -20.46 0.92 17.15
C ALA A 19 -19.17 1.72 17.40
N ARG A 20 -18.51 1.55 18.56
CA ARG A 20 -17.20 2.18 18.82
C ARG A 20 -16.07 1.64 17.95
N ALA A 21 -16.22 0.43 17.42
CA ALA A 21 -15.25 -0.14 16.49
C ALA A 21 -15.36 0.43 15.07
N GLN A 22 -16.40 1.21 14.73
CA GLN A 22 -16.67 1.54 13.34
C GLN A 22 -15.92 2.75 12.77
N ASN A 23 -15.30 3.62 13.58
CA ASN A 23 -14.62 4.76 12.97
C ASN A 23 -13.39 5.22 13.76
N ALA A 24 -12.32 4.41 13.74
CA ALA A 24 -10.98 4.81 14.20
C ALA A 24 -10.50 6.13 13.56
N CYS A 25 -11.07 6.51 12.42
CA CYS A 25 -10.74 7.74 11.70
C CYS A 25 -11.54 8.98 12.11
N ILE A 26 -12.72 8.86 12.74
CA ILE A 26 -13.51 10.05 13.10
C ILE A 26 -12.81 10.77 14.26
N GLY A 27 -12.38 12.00 14.01
CA GLY A 27 -11.63 12.82 14.98
C GLY A 27 -10.13 12.53 15.02
N HIS A 28 -9.62 11.62 14.17
CA HIS A 28 -8.19 11.37 14.03
C HIS A 28 -7.53 12.47 13.18
N SER A 29 -6.29 12.86 13.51
CA SER A 29 -5.57 13.94 12.81
C SER A 29 -5.28 13.63 11.34
N THR A 30 -5.31 12.36 10.95
CA THR A 30 -5.13 11.88 9.57
C THR A 30 -6.43 11.83 8.76
N PHE A 31 -7.58 12.21 9.33
CA PHE A 31 -8.84 12.35 8.59
C PHE A 31 -8.86 13.66 7.81
N ARG A 32 -8.12 13.69 6.70
CA ARG A 32 -7.93 14.84 5.81
C ARG A 32 -7.83 14.39 4.35
N SER A 33 -7.75 15.33 3.42
CA SER A 33 -7.48 15.02 2.01
C SER A 33 -6.16 14.23 1.85
N PRO A 34 -6.13 13.15 1.02
CA PRO A 34 -4.94 12.38 0.70
C PRO A 34 -3.75 13.23 0.24
N VAL A 35 -2.55 12.87 0.69
CA VAL A 35 -1.27 13.46 0.27
C VAL A 35 -0.23 12.38 0.01
N ASN A 36 0.80 12.68 -0.80
CA ASN A 36 1.82 11.70 -1.21
C ASN A 36 2.60 11.07 -0.05
N SER A 37 2.65 11.72 1.12
CA SER A 37 3.30 11.18 2.32
C SER A 37 2.45 10.11 3.05
N ASP A 38 1.23 9.85 2.59
CA ASP A 38 0.33 8.86 3.21
C ASP A 38 0.64 7.42 2.76
N ILE A 39 1.50 7.24 1.74
CA ILE A 39 2.01 5.95 1.27
C ILE A 39 3.45 5.72 1.76
N GLU A 40 3.70 4.53 2.27
CA GLU A 40 5.02 3.99 2.58
C GLU A 40 5.27 2.74 1.72
N VAL A 41 6.50 2.63 1.20
CA VAL A 41 6.91 1.57 0.28
C VAL A 41 8.15 0.91 0.82
N VAL A 42 8.08 -0.41 1.03
CA VAL A 42 9.20 -1.24 1.48
C VAL A 42 9.55 -2.22 0.37
N CYS A 43 10.70 -1.99 -0.26
CA CYS A 43 11.24 -2.82 -1.34
C CYS A 43 12.05 -3.99 -0.73
N GLY A 44 11.42 -5.16 -0.58
CA GLY A 44 12.09 -6.39 -0.15
C GLY A 44 12.76 -7.13 -1.33
N SER A 45 13.53 -8.18 -1.03
CA SER A 45 14.18 -8.99 -2.08
C SER A 45 13.25 -10.03 -2.73
N GLN A 46 12.17 -10.40 -2.05
CA GLN A 46 11.19 -11.40 -2.52
C GLN A 46 9.77 -10.82 -2.60
N THR A 47 9.44 -9.88 -1.72
CA THR A 47 8.12 -9.25 -1.64
C THR A 47 8.26 -7.74 -1.67
N LEU A 48 7.21 -7.10 -2.17
CA LEU A 48 7.05 -5.66 -2.17
C LEU A 48 5.87 -5.32 -1.26
N ASP A 49 6.14 -4.55 -0.22
CA ASP A 49 5.19 -4.24 0.84
C ASP A 49 4.82 -2.74 0.77
N LEU A 50 3.53 -2.46 0.60
CA LEU A 50 3.00 -1.10 0.58
C LEU A 50 2.09 -0.89 1.78
N GLN A 51 2.17 0.27 2.39
CA GLN A 51 1.27 0.69 3.46
C GLN A 51 0.71 2.06 3.13
N ILE A 52 -0.60 2.22 3.22
CA ILE A 52 -1.27 3.52 2.97
C ILE A 52 -2.16 3.84 4.17
N LEU A 53 -2.12 5.08 4.64
CA LEU A 53 -3.01 5.54 5.70
C LEU A 53 -4.47 5.41 5.25
N LEU A 54 -5.30 4.84 6.11
CA LEU A 54 -6.68 4.52 5.76
C LEU A 54 -7.62 5.73 5.92
N CYS A 55 -7.40 6.58 6.92
CA CYS A 55 -8.29 7.71 7.20
C CYS A 55 -8.41 8.77 6.08
N PRO A 56 -7.34 9.12 5.34
CA PRO A 56 -7.46 9.99 4.18
C PRO A 56 -8.33 9.38 3.05
N ILE A 57 -8.33 8.06 2.92
CA ILE A 57 -9.15 7.33 1.93
C ILE A 57 -10.63 7.46 2.29
N TYR A 58 -10.96 7.26 3.56
CA TYR A 58 -12.32 7.42 4.08
C TYR A 58 -12.79 8.88 4.01
N PHE A 59 -11.90 9.86 4.18
CA PHE A 59 -12.24 11.28 4.01
C PHE A 59 -12.79 11.57 2.60
N ASN A 60 -12.23 10.93 1.57
CA ASN A 60 -12.71 11.03 0.19
C ASN A 60 -13.94 10.16 -0.12
N GLY A 61 -14.42 9.36 0.84
CA GLY A 61 -15.58 8.49 0.69
C GLY A 61 -15.27 7.09 0.13
N TYR A 62 -13.99 6.71 0.08
CA TYR A 62 -13.56 5.38 -0.34
C TYR A 62 -13.34 4.45 0.86
N ASN A 63 -13.40 3.15 0.60
CA ASN A 63 -13.15 2.08 1.55
C ASN A 63 -11.92 1.28 1.11
N GLU A 64 -11.32 0.52 2.03
CA GLU A 64 -10.19 -0.39 1.80
C GLU A 64 -10.44 -1.36 0.63
N SER A 65 -11.66 -1.88 0.52
CA SER A 65 -12.05 -2.85 -0.52
C SER A 65 -12.13 -2.25 -1.91
N LEU A 66 -12.17 -0.92 -2.01
CA LEU A 66 -12.21 -0.17 -3.26
C LEU A 66 -10.81 0.16 -3.77
N LEU A 67 -9.75 -0.10 -2.99
CA LEU A 67 -8.38 0.10 -3.43
C LEU A 67 -7.83 -1.18 -4.08
N SER A 68 -7.11 -1.03 -5.20
CA SER A 68 -6.37 -2.14 -5.80
C SER A 68 -5.11 -1.67 -6.53
N LEU A 69 -4.16 -2.61 -6.69
CA LEU A 69 -2.99 -2.42 -7.51
C LEU A 69 -3.36 -2.36 -9.00
N ASN A 70 -2.84 -1.34 -9.68
CA ASN A 70 -3.00 -1.03 -11.10
C ASN A 70 -4.46 -1.16 -11.59
N SER A 71 -5.41 -0.74 -10.76
CA SER A 71 -6.86 -0.83 -11.01
C SER A 71 -7.38 -2.26 -11.27
N VAL A 72 -6.64 -3.30 -10.84
CA VAL A 72 -7.03 -4.71 -10.93
C VAL A 72 -7.95 -5.07 -9.75
N HIS A 73 -9.17 -4.57 -9.76
CA HIS A 73 -10.15 -4.81 -8.70
C HIS A 73 -10.80 -6.21 -8.72
N SER A 74 -10.65 -6.95 -9.84
CA SER A 74 -11.20 -8.30 -10.00
C SER A 74 -10.39 -9.37 -9.25
N ASN A 75 -9.09 -9.13 -9.06
CA ASN A 75 -8.18 -10.06 -8.41
C ASN A 75 -8.02 -9.70 -6.93
N HIS A 76 -8.36 -10.62 -6.04
CA HIS A 76 -8.23 -10.41 -4.58
C HIS A 76 -6.78 -10.22 -4.13
N LEU A 77 -5.81 -10.80 -4.85
CA LEU A 77 -4.37 -10.66 -4.54
C LEU A 77 -3.90 -9.20 -4.71
N CYS A 78 -4.60 -8.41 -5.52
CA CYS A 78 -4.26 -7.03 -5.80
C CYS A 78 -4.99 -6.05 -4.87
N LYS A 79 -5.83 -6.55 -3.96
CA LYS A 79 -6.57 -5.73 -3.00
C LYS A 79 -5.78 -5.53 -1.73
N GLY A 80 -6.01 -4.38 -1.11
CA GLY A 80 -5.42 -4.04 0.17
C GLY A 80 -6.15 -4.72 1.32
N THR A 81 -5.40 -5.08 2.37
CA THR A 81 -5.96 -5.58 3.63
C THR A 81 -5.88 -4.49 4.68
N ALA A 82 -7.01 -4.10 5.26
CA ALA A 82 -7.02 -3.11 6.33
C ALA A 82 -6.49 -3.70 7.65
N ASP A 83 -5.57 -2.97 8.26
CA ASP A 83 -4.98 -3.24 9.56
C ASP A 83 -5.44 -2.13 10.53
N TRP A 84 -6.47 -2.46 11.30
CA TRP A 84 -7.06 -1.59 12.32
C TRP A 84 -6.37 -1.73 13.69
N SER A 85 -5.32 -2.55 13.79
CA SER A 85 -4.59 -2.77 15.05
C SER A 85 -3.57 -1.67 15.34
N VAL A 86 -3.22 -0.88 14.31
CA VAL A 86 -2.27 0.23 14.38
C VAL A 86 -3.00 1.58 14.35
N ASP A 87 -2.39 2.59 14.96
CA ASP A 87 -2.91 3.96 15.03
C ASP A 87 -1.88 4.94 14.43
N PRO A 88 -2.18 5.66 13.33
CA PRO A 88 -3.39 5.58 12.52
C PRO A 88 -3.60 4.22 11.82
N PRO A 89 -4.85 3.82 11.52
CA PRO A 89 -5.13 2.60 10.76
C PRO A 89 -4.60 2.72 9.33
N VAL A 90 -4.21 1.57 8.78
CA VAL A 90 -3.55 1.49 7.48
C VAL A 90 -4.13 0.38 6.62
N VAL A 91 -3.99 0.49 5.31
CA VAL A 91 -4.20 -0.61 4.37
C VAL A 91 -2.84 -1.11 3.89
N ARG A 92 -2.66 -2.43 3.89
CA ARG A 92 -1.43 -3.09 3.47
C ARG A 92 -1.64 -3.82 2.15
N PHE A 93 -0.66 -3.71 1.26
CA PHE A 93 -0.54 -4.52 0.06
C PHE A 93 0.76 -5.29 0.14
N ASN A 94 0.72 -6.57 -0.23
CA ASN A 94 1.90 -7.40 -0.33
C ASN A 94 1.77 -8.23 -1.60
N PHE A 95 2.80 -8.16 -2.46
CA PHE A 95 2.90 -9.04 -3.61
C PHE A 95 4.33 -9.50 -3.83
N SER A 96 4.46 -10.69 -4.42
CA SER A 96 5.73 -11.34 -4.73
C SER A 96 6.41 -10.69 -5.94
N ILE A 97 7.73 -10.55 -5.89
CA ILE A 97 8.61 -10.12 -6.99
C ILE A 97 8.91 -11.32 -7.91
N THR A 98 7.88 -12.11 -8.21
CA THR A 98 7.92 -13.17 -9.21
C THR A 98 7.21 -12.71 -10.47
N GLU A 99 7.51 -13.34 -11.61
CA GLU A 99 6.81 -13.06 -12.87
C GLU A 99 5.29 -13.21 -12.71
N GLU A 100 4.85 -14.23 -11.97
CA GLU A 100 3.45 -14.45 -11.62
C GLU A 100 2.87 -13.32 -10.76
N GLY A 101 3.59 -12.84 -9.73
CA GLY A 101 3.10 -11.78 -8.84
C GLY A 101 2.99 -10.43 -9.55
N ILE A 102 3.96 -10.10 -10.39
CA ILE A 102 3.99 -8.85 -11.16
C ILE A 102 2.87 -8.85 -12.22
N SER A 103 2.72 -9.95 -12.95
CA SER A 103 1.68 -10.08 -13.99
C SER A 103 0.26 -10.16 -13.40
N ALA A 104 0.08 -10.82 -12.25
CA ALA A 104 -1.22 -10.98 -11.59
C ALA A 104 -1.89 -9.64 -11.25
N CYS A 105 -1.10 -8.61 -10.95
CA CYS A 105 -1.57 -7.26 -10.66
C CYS A 105 -1.16 -6.23 -11.72
N SER A 106 -0.70 -6.65 -12.90
CA SER A 106 -0.32 -5.75 -14.00
C SER A 106 0.71 -4.67 -13.62
N SER A 107 1.64 -5.00 -12.71
CA SER A 107 2.75 -4.11 -12.37
C SER A 107 3.75 -4.06 -13.52
N THR A 108 4.42 -2.91 -13.69
CA THR A 108 5.37 -2.70 -14.77
C THR A 108 6.77 -3.06 -14.31
N LEU A 109 7.46 -3.92 -15.07
CA LEU A 109 8.87 -4.23 -14.89
C LEU A 109 9.65 -3.65 -16.07
N THR A 110 10.59 -2.75 -15.80
CA THR A 110 11.53 -2.23 -16.79
C THR A 110 12.96 -2.57 -16.41
N VAL A 111 13.80 -2.81 -17.41
CA VAL A 111 15.25 -2.98 -17.22
C VAL A 111 15.93 -1.74 -17.73
N THR A 112 16.77 -1.15 -16.89
CA THR A 112 17.54 0.07 -17.18
C THR A 112 19.02 -0.23 -16.98
N GLN A 113 19.89 0.44 -17.73
CA GLN A 113 21.33 0.27 -17.64
C GLN A 113 21.98 1.61 -17.38
N GLU A 114 22.82 1.68 -16.34
CA GLU A 114 23.47 2.91 -15.93
C GLU A 114 24.94 2.66 -15.59
N ALA A 115 25.77 3.71 -15.61
CA ALA A 115 27.16 3.60 -15.19
C ALA A 115 27.23 3.23 -13.71
N GLY A 116 28.16 2.33 -13.37
CA GLY A 116 28.37 1.91 -11.99
C GLY A 116 28.86 3.08 -11.12
N THR A 117 28.21 3.26 -9.97
CA THR A 117 28.61 4.25 -8.96
C THR A 117 28.74 3.58 -7.58
N GLY A 118 29.49 4.19 -6.66
CA GLY A 118 29.68 3.65 -5.31
C GLY A 118 30.28 2.24 -5.30
N LEU A 119 29.57 1.27 -4.72
CA LEU A 119 29.97 -0.15 -4.67
C LEU A 119 30.10 -0.81 -6.04
N PHE A 120 29.57 -0.19 -7.10
CA PHE A 120 29.67 -0.68 -8.47
C PHE A 120 30.60 0.15 -9.35
N SER A 121 31.44 1.03 -8.77
CA SER A 121 32.35 1.88 -9.55
C SER A 121 33.26 1.13 -10.51
N ASP A 122 33.55 -0.14 -10.22
CA ASP A 122 34.41 -1.01 -11.04
C ASP A 122 33.73 -1.53 -12.30
N PHE A 123 32.40 -1.38 -12.40
CA PHE A 123 31.61 -1.81 -13.55
C PHE A 123 31.25 -0.61 -14.45
N SER A 124 31.60 -0.70 -15.73
CA SER A 124 31.23 0.32 -16.72
C SER A 124 29.73 0.44 -16.91
N HIS A 125 28.99 -0.65 -16.72
CA HIS A 125 27.53 -0.69 -16.82
C HIS A 125 26.95 -1.64 -15.79
N VAL A 126 25.89 -1.19 -15.10
CA VAL A 126 25.10 -1.97 -14.15
C VAL A 126 23.65 -1.93 -14.61
N GLU A 127 23.04 -3.10 -14.71
CA GLU A 127 21.62 -3.20 -15.03
C GLU A 127 20.78 -3.17 -13.75
N TYR A 128 19.64 -2.50 -13.82
CA TYR A 128 18.68 -2.38 -12.74
C TYR A 128 17.29 -2.77 -13.25
N ILE A 129 16.62 -3.63 -12.47
CA ILE A 129 15.19 -3.87 -12.61
C ILE A 129 14.46 -2.77 -11.84
N ASN A 130 13.53 -2.09 -12.50
CA ASN A 130 12.58 -1.19 -11.86
C ASN A 130 11.19 -1.83 -11.89
N ILE A 131 10.59 -2.01 -10.72
CA ILE A 131 9.21 -2.44 -10.56
C ILE A 131 8.40 -1.23 -10.14
N ALA A 132 7.46 -0.82 -10.97
CA ALA A 132 6.61 0.32 -10.73
C ALA A 132 5.13 -0.06 -10.90
N GLY A 133 4.28 0.69 -10.22
CA GLY A 133 2.84 0.53 -10.30
C GLY A 133 2.10 1.64 -9.58
N MET A 134 0.79 1.48 -9.48
CA MET A 134 -0.09 2.43 -8.81
C MET A 134 -1.11 1.69 -7.93
N VAL A 135 -1.55 2.31 -6.85
CA VAL A 135 -2.73 1.91 -6.09
C VAL A 135 -3.84 2.89 -6.42
N CYS A 136 -4.95 2.38 -6.97
CA CYS A 136 -6.07 3.20 -7.43
C CYS A 136 -7.34 2.85 -6.67
N SER A 137 -8.16 3.87 -6.39
CA SER A 137 -9.51 3.70 -5.84
C SER A 137 -10.56 3.55 -6.93
N LYS A 138 -11.46 2.58 -6.79
CA LYS A 138 -12.64 2.48 -7.64
C LYS A 138 -13.79 3.28 -7.06
N ASP A 139 -14.38 4.15 -7.87
CA ASP A 139 -15.63 4.82 -7.54
C ASP A 139 -16.78 3.80 -7.37
N PRO A 140 -17.43 3.75 -6.19
CA PRO A 140 -18.59 2.88 -5.98
C PRO A 140 -19.87 3.43 -6.61
N GLY A 141 -19.88 4.69 -7.09
CA GLY A 141 -21.05 5.31 -7.71
C GLY A 141 -21.34 4.77 -9.11
N THR A 142 -22.50 4.12 -9.28
CA THR A 142 -23.04 3.70 -10.60
C THR A 142 -23.74 4.84 -11.35
N GLY A 143 -23.71 6.06 -10.83
CA GLY A 143 -24.39 7.23 -11.38
C GLY A 143 -23.60 7.93 -12.49
N ALA A 144 -24.30 8.50 -13.47
CA ALA A 144 -23.71 9.17 -14.63
C ALA A 144 -22.87 10.43 -14.31
N ILE A 145 -22.83 10.86 -13.05
CA ILE A 145 -22.03 11.99 -12.56
C ILE A 145 -21.51 11.61 -11.18
N THR A 146 -20.21 11.39 -11.06
CA THR A 146 -19.55 11.22 -9.77
C THR A 146 -18.56 12.37 -9.55
N TYR A 147 -18.60 12.96 -8.36
CA TYR A 147 -17.77 14.10 -7.96
C TYR A 147 -16.61 13.69 -7.04
N HIS A 148 -16.42 12.39 -6.82
CA HIS A 148 -15.35 11.87 -5.96
C HIS A 148 -14.03 11.91 -6.74
N GLN A 149 -13.02 12.56 -6.16
CA GLN A 149 -11.67 12.57 -6.73
C GLN A 149 -11.04 11.20 -6.50
N GLU A 150 -10.71 10.51 -7.60
CA GLU A 150 -9.99 9.24 -7.55
C GLU A 150 -8.66 9.40 -6.82
N VAL A 151 -8.43 8.52 -5.85
CA VAL A 151 -7.18 8.47 -5.09
C VAL A 151 -6.22 7.53 -5.81
N MET A 152 -5.05 8.05 -6.18
CA MET A 152 -4.01 7.32 -6.88
C MET A 152 -2.65 7.53 -6.21
N TYR A 153 -1.98 6.45 -5.83
CA TYR A 153 -0.61 6.48 -5.31
C TYR A 153 0.32 5.69 -6.20
N SER A 154 1.37 6.32 -6.72
CA SER A 154 2.40 5.66 -7.51
C SER A 154 3.53 5.16 -6.62
N PHE A 155 4.08 3.99 -6.94
CA PHE A 155 5.25 3.43 -6.28
C PHE A 155 6.27 2.91 -7.32
N SER A 156 7.54 2.92 -6.96
CA SER A 156 8.63 2.39 -7.78
C SER A 156 9.75 1.86 -6.87
N CYS A 157 10.22 0.65 -7.16
CA CYS A 157 11.34 0.00 -6.48
C CYS A 157 12.40 -0.38 -7.51
N ARG A 158 13.67 -0.13 -7.16
CA ARG A 158 14.81 -0.35 -8.06
C ARG A 158 15.77 -1.39 -7.47
N TYR A 159 16.06 -2.43 -8.25
CA TYR A 159 16.88 -3.58 -7.86
C TYR A 159 18.09 -3.75 -8.80
N PRO A 160 19.34 -3.79 -8.31
CA PRO A 160 20.49 -4.10 -9.15
C PRO A 160 20.49 -5.59 -9.55
N LEU A 161 20.62 -5.87 -10.86
CA LEU A 161 20.56 -7.22 -11.44
C LEU A 161 21.75 -8.12 -11.08
N LEU A 162 22.92 -7.53 -10.77
CA LEU A 162 24.19 -8.23 -10.56
C LEU A 162 24.14 -9.31 -9.44
N TYR A 163 23.11 -9.31 -8.59
CA TYR A 163 22.96 -10.22 -7.45
C TYR A 163 21.89 -11.31 -7.60
N LEU A 164 21.16 -11.40 -8.71
CA LEU A 164 20.23 -12.52 -8.95
C LEU A 164 20.94 -13.80 -9.44
N VAL A 165 22.25 -13.72 -9.74
CA VAL A 165 23.03 -14.82 -10.33
C VAL A 165 24.01 -15.46 -9.35
N ASN A 166 24.25 -14.87 -8.17
CA ASN A 166 25.22 -15.43 -7.22
C ASN A 166 24.68 -15.49 -5.78
N ASN A 167 24.49 -16.72 -5.31
CA ASN A 167 23.76 -17.15 -4.12
C ASN A 167 24.44 -16.79 -2.78
N THR A 168 25.09 -15.64 -2.67
CA THR A 168 25.70 -15.16 -1.42
C THR A 168 24.76 -14.20 -0.71
N GLN A 169 24.28 -14.62 0.45
CA GLN A 169 23.40 -13.86 1.35
C GLN A 169 23.92 -12.44 1.58
N MET A 170 23.01 -11.46 1.60
CA MET A 170 23.31 -10.11 2.08
C MET A 170 22.33 -9.68 3.17
N SER A 171 22.91 -9.24 4.28
CA SER A 171 22.30 -8.37 5.26
C SER A 171 21.78 -7.12 4.57
N VAL A 172 20.49 -6.83 4.76
CA VAL A 172 19.86 -5.60 4.28
C VAL A 172 20.55 -4.42 4.96
N LEU A 173 21.24 -3.59 4.19
CA LEU A 173 21.56 -2.24 4.63
C LEU A 173 20.24 -1.48 4.65
N ASN A 174 19.80 -1.11 5.85
CA ASN A 174 18.65 -0.25 6.06
C ASN A 174 18.78 0.97 5.14
N CYS A 175 17.69 1.31 4.44
CA CYS A 175 17.57 2.61 3.80
C CYS A 175 17.90 3.67 4.86
N LEU A 176 19.06 4.31 4.70
CA LEU A 176 19.29 5.62 5.30
C LEU A 176 18.27 6.53 4.62
N LEU A 177 17.27 6.97 5.38
CA LEU A 177 16.46 8.13 5.04
C LEU A 177 17.39 9.34 5.08
N THR A 178 18.17 9.54 4.03
CA THR A 178 18.76 10.84 3.74
C THR A 178 17.65 11.74 3.23
N HIS A 179 17.65 12.95 3.77
CA HIS A 179 16.59 13.94 3.84
C HIS A 179 16.14 14.55 2.50
N ASP A 180 16.33 13.85 1.39
CA ASP A 180 16.09 14.36 0.03
C ASP A 180 15.38 13.30 -0.81
N SER A 181 14.08 13.21 -0.60
CA SER A 181 13.13 12.64 -1.55
C SER A 181 13.15 13.48 -2.83
N TYR A 182 13.91 13.06 -3.83
CA TYR A 182 13.74 13.54 -5.20
C TYR A 182 13.43 12.35 -6.11
N CYS A 183 12.15 12.22 -6.45
CA CYS A 183 11.70 11.59 -7.70
C CYS A 183 12.06 12.53 -8.85
N ILE A 184 13.05 12.22 -9.68
CA ILE A 184 13.29 12.83 -11.01
C ILE A 184 14.11 11.79 -11.83
N GLN A 185 13.87 11.43 -13.10
CA GLN A 185 12.96 11.87 -14.18
C GLN A 185 12.55 10.66 -15.03
#